data_AF-A0A9X9WER6-F1
#
_entry.id   AF-A0A9X9WER6-F1
#
_cell.length_a   1.000
_cell.length_b   1.000
_cell.length_c   1.000
_cell.angle_alpha   90.00
_cell.angle_beta   90.00
_cell.angle_gamma   90.00
#
_symmetry.space_group_name_H-M   'P 1'
#
loop_
_entity.id
_entity.type
_entity.pdbx_description
1 polymer ?
#
loop_
_entity_poly.entity_id
_entity_poly.type
_entity_poly.pdbx_seq_one_letter_code
_entity_poly.pdbx_strand_id
1 'polypeptide(L)'
;MRRSFLLLLATLPLPACTVVPFAPQGPAQRIAALTTAADQAAGRMVDHLGQRERSEIDQAASLRYAAGGAPNTNLPRPATPVAGAVLDPGMDLMVLETRRIAALAAGAAPAEGQEGALAFARVQDALAGLRAAPARWPSDAVRRRGLEGFRVLSEPAPQGVDAAGLAAARQGAMDDAVTLMQAVVGFDARSGLRGVLAQRHEAWQAAQRGVLASGRTLTPSERMALWNRVQAALAADGPDLPAAELVRLFAALPPAHAAAGAGDAAGAAAFEAALARFQGVLAQAR
;
A
#
# COMPACT_ATOMS: atom_id res chain seq x y z
N MET A 1 -58.26 -14.38 58.79
CA MET A 1 -57.17 -13.46 59.16
C MET A 1 -56.08 -13.52 58.10
N ARG A 2 -55.70 -12.36 57.52
CA ARG A 2 -54.35 -11.94 57.04
C ARG A 2 -53.41 -13.05 56.50
N ARG A 3 -52.87 -12.99 55.27
CA ARG A 3 -52.08 -11.88 54.71
C ARG A 3 -51.83 -12.09 53.21
N SER A 4 -51.98 -11.00 52.47
CA SER A 4 -51.58 -10.78 51.08
C SER A 4 -50.05 -10.87 50.91
N PHE A 5 -49.59 -11.44 49.79
CA PHE A 5 -48.25 -11.20 49.25
C PHE A 5 -48.38 -10.69 47.82
N LEU A 6 -47.96 -9.43 47.65
CA LEU A 6 -47.71 -8.75 46.39
C LEU A 6 -46.55 -9.42 45.67
N LEU A 7 -46.68 -9.62 44.36
CA LEU A 7 -45.54 -9.60 43.43
C LEU A 7 -46.00 -8.87 42.16
N LEU A 8 -45.73 -7.55 42.16
CA LEU A 8 -45.64 -6.71 40.98
C LEU A 8 -44.51 -7.29 40.09
N LEU A 9 -44.86 -7.78 38.91
CA LEU A 9 -43.89 -8.02 37.84
C LEU A 9 -44.01 -6.85 36.86
N ALA A 10 -43.04 -5.94 37.00
CA ALA A 10 -42.86 -4.79 36.14
C ALA A 10 -42.60 -5.23 34.70
N THR A 11 -43.45 -4.75 33.80
CA THR A 11 -43.26 -4.75 32.35
C THR A 11 -42.04 -3.90 32.00
N LEU A 12 -40.92 -4.55 31.69
CA LEU A 12 -39.79 -3.90 31.04
C LEU A 12 -40.06 -3.83 29.52
N PRO A 13 -40.02 -2.65 28.89
CA PRO A 13 -40.05 -2.56 27.43
C PRO A 13 -38.71 -3.04 26.87
N LEU A 14 -38.76 -4.14 26.10
CA LEU A 14 -37.64 -4.58 25.27
C LEU A 14 -37.35 -3.49 24.22
N PRO A 15 -36.09 -3.06 24.04
CA PRO A 15 -35.74 -2.17 22.95
C PRO A 15 -35.98 -2.91 21.64
N ALA A 16 -36.93 -2.40 20.85
CA ALA A 16 -37.10 -2.83 19.48
C ALA A 16 -35.76 -2.65 18.76
N CYS A 17 -35.11 -3.76 18.42
CA CYS A 17 -34.06 -3.79 17.42
C CYS A 17 -34.69 -3.39 16.09
N THR A 18 -34.75 -2.10 15.80
CA THR A 18 -34.94 -1.61 14.46
C THR A 18 -33.69 -1.98 13.68
N VAL A 19 -33.75 -3.12 13.00
CA VAL A 19 -32.87 -3.43 11.87
C VAL A 19 -33.14 -2.32 10.85
N VAL A 20 -32.32 -1.27 10.90
CA VAL A 20 -32.29 -0.27 9.82
C VAL A 20 -31.96 -1.06 8.56
N PRO A 21 -32.85 -1.06 7.54
CA PRO A 21 -32.55 -1.75 6.30
C PRO A 21 -31.25 -1.17 5.76
N PHE A 22 -30.26 -2.04 5.56
CA PHE A 22 -28.96 -1.68 4.98
C PHE A 22 -29.26 -1.11 3.59
N ALA A 23 -29.33 0.22 3.47
CA ALA A 23 -29.49 0.85 2.17
C ALA A 23 -28.30 0.38 1.32
N PRO A 24 -28.54 -0.11 0.08
CA PRO A 24 -27.45 -0.54 -0.78
C PRO A 24 -26.46 0.63 -0.93
N GLN A 25 -25.19 0.37 -0.63
CA GLN A 25 -24.16 1.39 -0.72
C GLN A 25 -24.10 1.91 -2.16
N GLY A 26 -24.19 3.24 -2.31
CA GLY A 26 -24.01 3.86 -3.61
C GLY A 26 -22.60 3.60 -4.16
N PRO A 27 -22.39 3.66 -5.49
CA PRO A 27 -21.08 3.40 -6.10
C PRO A 27 -19.92 4.20 -5.49
N ALA A 28 -20.15 5.48 -5.16
CA ALA A 28 -19.17 6.33 -4.49
C ALA A 28 -18.77 5.81 -3.09
N GLN A 29 -19.74 5.39 -2.28
CA GLN A 29 -19.50 4.83 -0.95
C GLN A 29 -18.74 3.50 -1.05
N ARG A 30 -19.08 2.67 -2.03
CA ARG A 30 -18.37 1.43 -2.32
C ARG A 30 -16.92 1.70 -2.70
N ILE A 31 -16.66 2.67 -3.58
CA ILE A 31 -15.30 3.03 -3.99
C ILE A 31 -14.48 3.58 -2.82
N ALA A 32 -15.08 4.40 -1.93
CA ALA A 32 -14.40 4.86 -0.72
C ALA A 32 -14.00 3.69 0.22
N ALA A 33 -14.90 2.70 0.38
CA ALA A 33 -14.60 1.50 1.16
C ALA A 33 -13.49 0.65 0.50
N LEU A 34 -13.56 0.45 -0.81
CA LEU A 34 -12.53 -0.27 -1.57
C LEU A 34 -11.17 0.44 -1.50
N THR A 35 -11.15 1.77 -1.52
CA THR A 35 -9.90 2.55 -1.41
C THR A 35 -9.28 2.41 -0.03
N THR A 36 -10.10 2.39 1.03
CA THR A 36 -9.63 2.08 2.39
C THR A 36 -9.07 0.65 2.49
N ALA A 37 -9.71 -0.32 1.82
CA ALA A 37 -9.21 -1.69 1.79
C ALA A 37 -7.92 -1.83 0.95
N ALA A 38 -7.78 -1.03 -0.11
CA ALA A 38 -6.57 -0.92 -0.92
C ALA A 38 -5.39 -0.37 -0.11
N ASP A 39 -5.62 0.68 0.68
CA ASP A 39 -4.63 1.24 1.62
C ASP A 39 -4.10 0.18 2.59
N GLN A 40 -5.00 -0.51 3.30
CA GLN A 40 -4.61 -1.59 4.21
C GLN A 40 -3.85 -2.73 3.50
N ALA A 41 -4.25 -3.07 2.27
CA ALA A 41 -3.55 -4.08 1.48
C ALA A 41 -2.14 -3.61 1.06
N ALA A 42 -1.99 -2.34 0.68
CA ALA A 42 -0.71 -1.73 0.35
C ALA A 42 0.24 -1.73 1.56
N GLY A 43 -0.24 -1.35 2.76
CA GLY A 43 0.55 -1.41 3.99
C GLY A 43 1.06 -2.82 4.29
N ARG A 44 0.19 -3.84 4.18
CA ARG A 44 0.61 -5.25 4.34
C ARG A 44 1.65 -5.71 3.33
N MET A 45 1.59 -5.17 2.10
CA MET A 45 2.59 -5.45 1.07
C MET A 45 3.94 -4.83 1.44
N VAL A 46 3.95 -3.55 1.87
CA VAL A 46 5.15 -2.86 2.35
C VAL A 46 5.80 -3.62 3.50
N ASP A 47 5.00 -4.10 4.47
CA ASP A 47 5.51 -4.92 5.57
C ASP A 47 6.16 -6.22 5.09
N HIS A 48 5.48 -6.94 4.21
CA HIS A 48 5.98 -8.19 3.63
C HIS A 48 7.30 -7.98 2.87
N LEU A 49 7.34 -7.01 1.94
CA LEU A 49 8.56 -6.70 1.20
C LEU A 49 9.68 -6.20 2.11
N GLY A 50 9.35 -5.45 3.17
CA GLY A 50 10.33 -4.95 4.13
C GLY A 50 10.96 -6.07 4.95
N GLN A 51 10.19 -7.08 5.34
CA GLN A 51 10.72 -8.28 6.00
C GLN A 51 11.63 -9.07 5.05
N ARG A 52 11.20 -9.26 3.80
CA ARG A 52 11.98 -9.99 2.79
C ARG A 52 13.29 -9.26 2.44
N GLU A 53 13.26 -7.96 2.22
CA GLU A 53 14.45 -7.15 1.91
C GLU A 53 15.49 -7.24 3.03
N ARG A 54 15.07 -7.13 4.30
CA ARG A 54 15.97 -7.30 5.45
C ARG A 54 16.61 -8.67 5.46
N SER A 55 15.82 -9.72 5.24
CA SER A 55 16.30 -11.11 5.16
C SER A 55 17.33 -11.29 4.04
N GLU A 56 17.08 -10.76 2.83
CA GLU A 56 18.03 -10.85 1.72
C GLU A 56 19.34 -10.09 2.01
N ILE A 57 19.27 -8.92 2.65
CA ILE A 57 20.45 -8.14 3.05
C ILE A 57 21.31 -8.92 4.05
N ASP A 58 20.70 -9.45 5.10
CA ASP A 58 21.39 -10.19 6.17
C ASP A 58 22.00 -11.49 5.63
N GLN A 59 21.26 -12.21 4.79
CA GLN A 59 21.74 -13.43 4.14
C GLN A 59 22.90 -13.15 3.19
N ALA A 60 22.82 -12.12 2.36
CA ALA A 60 23.89 -11.76 1.43
C ALA A 60 25.19 -11.41 2.18
N ALA A 61 25.09 -10.70 3.31
CA ALA A 61 26.24 -10.41 4.17
C ALA A 61 26.84 -11.69 4.78
N SER A 62 25.98 -12.58 5.28
CA SER A 62 26.39 -13.88 5.85
C SER A 62 27.10 -14.77 4.82
N LEU A 63 26.58 -14.84 3.59
CA LEU A 63 27.19 -15.61 2.50
C LEU A 63 28.55 -15.07 2.10
N ARG A 64 28.72 -13.74 2.02
CA ARG A 64 30.03 -13.13 1.72
C ARG A 64 31.06 -13.46 2.80
N TYR A 65 30.68 -13.42 4.07
CA TYR A 65 31.57 -13.81 5.16
C TYR A 65 31.95 -15.31 5.06
N ALA A 66 30.98 -16.19 4.79
CA ALA A 66 31.23 -17.62 4.59
C ALA A 66 32.21 -17.90 3.44
N ALA A 67 32.14 -17.13 2.35
CA ALA A 67 33.07 -17.18 1.22
C ALA A 67 34.49 -16.66 1.54
N GLY A 68 34.78 -16.25 2.77
CA GLY A 68 36.08 -15.74 3.19
C GLY A 68 36.22 -14.21 3.12
N GLY A 69 35.12 -13.49 2.85
CA GLY A 69 35.09 -12.05 2.96
C GLY A 69 35.12 -11.56 4.40
N ALA A 70 35.46 -10.28 4.60
CA ALA A 70 35.38 -9.64 5.90
C ALA A 70 33.91 -9.53 6.38
N PRO A 71 33.65 -9.57 7.70
CA PRO A 71 32.32 -9.31 8.22
C PRO A 71 31.88 -7.89 7.83
N ASN A 72 30.76 -7.78 7.13
CA ASN A 72 30.22 -6.48 6.75
C ASN A 72 29.35 -5.93 7.90
N THR A 73 29.89 -4.99 8.65
CA THR A 73 29.15 -4.28 9.71
C THR A 73 28.28 -3.14 9.18
N ASN A 74 28.50 -2.71 7.93
CA ASN A 74 27.75 -1.64 7.28
C ASN A 74 26.78 -2.24 6.24
N LEU A 75 25.67 -2.76 6.74
CA LEU A 75 24.61 -3.29 5.89
C LEU A 75 23.93 -2.16 5.10
N PRO A 76 23.57 -2.39 3.83
CA PRO A 76 22.79 -1.43 3.07
C PRO A 76 21.47 -1.10 3.77
N ARG A 77 21.05 0.17 3.71
CA ARG A 77 19.74 0.57 4.23
C ARG A 77 18.61 -0.05 3.40
N PRO A 78 17.55 -0.58 4.04
CA PRO A 78 16.35 -1.04 3.33
C PRO A 78 15.67 0.11 2.58
N ALA A 79 15.24 -0.16 1.35
CA ALA A 79 14.48 0.77 0.50
C ALA A 79 12.97 0.70 0.75
N THR A 80 12.45 -0.44 1.22
CA THR A 80 11.02 -0.63 1.44
C THR A 80 10.42 0.37 2.44
N PRO A 81 11.05 0.66 3.60
CA PRO A 81 10.54 1.69 4.52
C PRO A 81 10.53 3.10 3.89
N VAL A 82 11.47 3.38 2.99
CA VAL A 82 11.53 4.67 2.28
C VAL A 82 10.38 4.79 1.28
N ALA A 83 10.03 3.70 0.57
CA ALA A 83 8.84 3.66 -0.27
C ALA A 83 7.56 3.81 0.58
N GLY A 84 7.43 3.04 1.66
CA GLY A 84 6.29 3.08 2.58
C GLY A 84 6.03 4.49 3.13
N ALA A 85 7.09 5.22 3.50
CA ALA A 85 6.97 6.59 4.00
C ALA A 85 6.29 7.56 3.01
N VAL A 86 6.34 7.31 1.70
CA VAL A 86 5.56 8.08 0.70
C VAL A 86 4.21 7.45 0.43
N LEU A 87 4.15 6.13 0.31
CA LEU A 87 2.93 5.41 -0.08
C LEU A 87 1.84 5.55 0.97
N ASP A 88 2.16 5.43 2.26
CA ASP A 88 1.18 5.49 3.35
C ASP A 88 0.44 6.84 3.37
N PRO A 89 1.11 7.99 3.52
CA PRO A 89 0.40 9.28 3.50
C PRO A 89 -0.16 9.63 2.11
N GLY A 90 0.36 9.04 1.03
CA GLY A 90 -0.22 9.15 -0.30
C GLY A 90 -1.57 8.45 -0.40
N MET A 91 -1.69 7.22 0.12
CA MET A 91 -2.95 6.48 0.19
C MET A 91 -3.96 7.14 1.14
N ASP A 92 -3.51 7.70 2.26
CA ASP A 92 -4.37 8.49 3.17
C ASP A 92 -5.10 9.61 2.40
N LEU A 93 -4.40 10.32 1.50
CA LEU A 93 -4.99 11.36 0.66
C LEU A 93 -6.00 10.80 -0.36
N MET A 94 -5.76 9.63 -0.94
CA MET A 94 -6.70 8.96 -1.86
C MET A 94 -7.97 8.50 -1.13
N VAL A 95 -7.81 7.96 0.07
CA VAL A 95 -8.90 7.55 0.94
C VAL A 95 -9.73 8.78 1.35
N LEU A 96 -9.08 9.87 1.74
CA LEU A 96 -9.75 11.11 2.09
C LEU A 96 -10.55 11.66 0.90
N GLU A 97 -9.97 11.69 -0.29
CA GLU A 97 -10.65 12.18 -1.49
C GLU A 97 -11.89 11.36 -1.84
N THR A 98 -11.76 10.03 -1.89
CA THR A 98 -12.89 9.15 -2.21
C THR A 98 -13.99 9.21 -1.15
N ARG A 99 -13.63 9.43 0.13
CA ARG A 99 -14.61 9.69 1.20
C ARG A 99 -15.34 11.03 1.01
N ARG A 100 -14.67 12.09 0.55
CA ARG A 100 -15.31 13.38 0.26
C ARG A 100 -16.32 13.24 -0.88
N ILE A 101 -15.95 12.54 -1.96
CA ILE A 101 -16.86 12.24 -3.07
C ILE A 101 -18.06 11.43 -2.58
N ALA A 102 -17.82 10.39 -1.76
CA ALA A 102 -18.90 9.59 -1.18
C ALA A 102 -19.84 10.38 -0.26
N ALA A 103 -19.31 11.32 0.54
CA ALA A 103 -20.10 12.20 1.39
C ALA A 103 -20.97 13.12 0.54
N LEU A 104 -20.41 13.77 -0.48
CA LEU A 104 -21.15 14.63 -1.40
C LEU A 104 -22.23 13.86 -2.17
N ALA A 105 -21.94 12.65 -2.63
CA ALA A 105 -22.91 11.78 -3.30
C ALA A 105 -24.07 11.36 -2.38
N ALA A 106 -23.83 11.33 -1.07
CA ALA A 106 -24.85 11.06 -0.06
C ALA A 106 -25.58 12.31 0.44
N GLY A 107 -25.25 13.50 -0.09
CA GLY A 107 -25.78 14.78 0.40
C GLY A 107 -25.27 15.20 1.78
N ALA A 108 -24.15 14.62 2.22
CA ALA A 108 -23.50 14.93 3.49
C ALA A 108 -22.33 15.92 3.31
N ALA A 109 -21.97 16.62 4.38
CA ALA A 109 -20.81 17.49 4.39
C ALA A 109 -19.51 16.65 4.26
N PRO A 110 -18.59 17.01 3.34
CA PRO A 110 -17.32 16.31 3.17
C PRO A 110 -16.36 16.57 4.35
N ALA A 111 -15.45 15.63 4.60
CA ALA A 111 -14.45 15.71 5.67
C ALA A 111 -13.53 16.95 5.54
N GLU A 112 -13.21 17.53 6.70
CA GLU A 112 -12.45 18.79 6.82
C GLU A 112 -10.97 18.68 6.37
N GLY A 113 -10.31 19.83 6.22
CA GLY A 113 -8.97 19.95 5.63
C GLY A 113 -7.79 19.55 6.53
N GLN A 114 -7.98 19.35 7.84
CA GLN A 114 -6.87 19.10 8.77
C GLN A 114 -6.18 17.75 8.54
N GLU A 115 -6.95 16.68 8.30
CA GLU A 115 -6.42 15.36 7.97
C GLU A 115 -5.59 15.41 6.68
N GLY A 116 -6.11 16.11 5.66
CA GLY A 116 -5.42 16.31 4.39
C GLY A 116 -4.10 17.06 4.55
N ALA A 117 -4.08 18.15 5.32
CA ALA A 117 -2.87 18.91 5.59
C ALA A 117 -1.79 18.08 6.29
N LEU A 118 -2.16 17.24 7.27
CA LEU A 118 -1.24 16.35 7.98
C LEU A 118 -0.68 15.25 7.07
N ALA A 119 -1.52 14.64 6.23
CA ALA A 119 -1.05 13.64 5.26
C ALA A 119 -0.11 14.28 4.23
N PHE A 120 -0.44 15.48 3.73
CA PHE A 120 0.40 16.19 2.78
C PHE A 120 1.77 16.58 3.35
N ALA A 121 1.83 17.02 4.61
CA ALA A 121 3.09 17.28 5.29
C ALA A 121 3.97 16.01 5.36
N ARG A 122 3.39 14.87 5.72
CA ARG A 122 4.09 13.57 5.74
C ARG A 122 4.63 13.16 4.36
N VAL A 123 3.85 13.36 3.29
CA VAL A 123 4.33 13.12 1.91
C VAL A 123 5.54 14.00 1.57
N GLN A 124 5.50 15.29 1.94
CA GLN A 124 6.61 16.22 1.67
C GLN A 124 7.90 15.77 2.38
N ASP A 125 7.81 15.42 3.65
CA ASP A 125 8.94 14.94 4.44
C ASP A 125 9.53 13.65 3.86
N ALA A 126 8.66 12.71 3.47
CA ALA A 126 9.07 11.45 2.86
C ALA A 126 9.74 11.64 1.50
N LEU A 127 9.20 12.53 0.64
CA LEU A 127 9.81 12.86 -0.64
C LEU A 127 11.15 13.59 -0.50
N ALA A 128 11.31 14.40 0.55
CA ALA A 128 12.61 15.00 0.86
C ALA A 128 13.64 13.92 1.23
N GLY A 129 13.25 12.92 2.03
CA GLY A 129 14.08 11.77 2.37
C GLY A 129 14.48 10.93 1.15
N LEU A 130 13.60 10.82 0.15
CA LEU A 130 13.85 10.13 -1.12
C LEU A 130 14.90 10.79 -2.02
N ARG A 131 15.18 12.08 -1.85
CA ARG A 131 16.20 12.76 -2.67
C ARG A 131 17.61 12.23 -2.41
N ALA A 132 17.84 11.59 -1.27
CA ALA A 132 19.09 10.94 -0.92
C ALA A 132 19.21 9.48 -1.41
N ALA A 133 18.22 9.00 -2.17
CA ALA A 133 18.08 7.61 -2.57
C ALA A 133 18.78 7.32 -3.94
N PRO A 134 19.10 6.05 -4.27
CA PRO A 134 19.90 5.67 -5.45
C PRO A 134 19.32 6.11 -6.80
N ALA A 135 20.13 6.01 -7.86
CA ALA A 135 19.93 6.60 -9.20
C ALA A 135 18.65 6.19 -9.98
N ARG A 136 17.69 5.45 -9.40
CA ARG A 136 16.50 4.93 -10.09
C ARG A 136 15.16 5.19 -9.40
N TRP A 137 15.15 6.08 -8.40
CA TRP A 137 13.92 6.62 -7.82
C TRP A 137 13.25 7.65 -8.76
N PRO A 138 11.96 8.03 -8.55
CA PRO A 138 11.22 8.90 -9.45
C PRO A 138 11.99 10.16 -9.84
N SER A 139 11.89 10.59 -11.11
CA SER A 139 12.54 11.82 -11.57
C SER A 139 11.99 13.07 -10.86
N ASP A 140 12.76 14.16 -10.84
CA ASP A 140 12.31 15.43 -10.25
C ASP A 140 11.03 15.97 -10.87
N ALA A 141 10.82 15.74 -12.17
CA ALA A 141 9.59 16.12 -12.85
C ALA A 141 8.38 15.35 -12.28
N VAL A 142 8.50 14.03 -12.11
CA VAL A 142 7.45 13.18 -11.54
C VAL A 142 7.20 13.54 -10.07
N ARG A 143 8.26 13.76 -9.29
CA ARG A 143 8.15 14.20 -7.89
C ARG A 143 7.40 15.52 -7.75
N ARG A 144 7.73 16.53 -8.57
CA ARG A 144 7.07 17.84 -8.51
C ARG A 144 5.60 17.76 -8.90
N ARG A 145 5.27 17.06 -10.00
CA ARG A 145 3.86 16.91 -10.42
C ARG A 145 3.05 16.11 -9.41
N GLY A 146 3.55 14.97 -8.95
CA GLY A 146 2.85 14.17 -7.95
C GLY A 146 2.68 14.88 -6.61
N LEU A 147 3.68 15.67 -6.19
CA LEU A 147 3.55 16.51 -4.99
C LEU A 147 2.46 17.57 -5.18
N GLU A 148 2.38 18.20 -6.35
CA GLU A 148 1.29 19.14 -6.67
C GLU A 148 -0.08 18.44 -6.69
N GLY A 149 -0.17 17.23 -7.24
CA GLY A 149 -1.36 16.39 -7.18
C GLY A 149 -1.80 16.13 -5.74
N PHE A 150 -0.88 15.68 -4.87
CA PHE A 150 -1.16 15.49 -3.44
C PHE A 150 -1.55 16.78 -2.73
N ARG A 151 -0.97 17.93 -3.10
CA ARG A 151 -1.35 19.24 -2.57
C ARG A 151 -2.82 19.52 -2.84
N VAL A 152 -3.25 19.36 -4.09
CA VAL A 152 -4.65 19.57 -4.50
C VAL A 152 -5.60 18.59 -3.80
N LEU A 153 -5.23 17.31 -3.69
CA LEU A 153 -6.03 16.30 -2.99
C LEU A 153 -6.13 16.57 -1.48
N SER A 154 -5.13 17.23 -0.88
CA SER A 154 -5.16 17.58 0.55
C SER A 154 -6.17 18.67 0.88
N GLU A 155 -6.46 19.56 -0.08
CA GLU A 155 -7.35 20.69 0.12
C GLU A 155 -8.79 20.24 0.44
N PRO A 156 -9.53 20.99 1.27
CA PRO A 156 -10.95 20.73 1.49
C PRO A 156 -11.74 20.84 0.17
N ALA A 157 -12.85 20.13 0.07
CA ALA A 157 -13.73 20.25 -1.09
C ALA A 157 -14.27 21.69 -1.19
N PRO A 158 -14.29 22.30 -2.40
CA PRO A 158 -14.88 23.62 -2.59
C PRO A 158 -16.35 23.65 -2.15
N GLN A 159 -16.81 24.79 -1.64
CA GLN A 159 -18.21 24.95 -1.24
C GLN A 159 -19.13 24.90 -2.47
N GLY A 160 -20.26 24.22 -2.34
CA GLY A 160 -21.29 24.14 -3.39
C GLY A 160 -20.95 23.22 -4.56
N VAL A 161 -19.84 22.49 -4.51
CA VAL A 161 -19.52 21.45 -5.52
C VAL A 161 -20.31 20.17 -5.22
N ASP A 162 -20.77 19.48 -6.26
CA ASP A 162 -21.32 18.14 -6.16
C ASP A 162 -20.21 17.07 -6.32
N ALA A 163 -20.57 15.80 -6.16
CA ALA A 163 -19.62 14.68 -6.24
C ALA A 163 -18.94 14.58 -7.62
N ALA A 164 -19.72 14.77 -8.70
CA ALA A 164 -19.22 14.71 -10.07
C ALA A 164 -18.26 15.88 -10.36
N GLY A 165 -18.61 17.10 -9.94
CA GLY A 165 -17.80 18.29 -10.09
C GLY A 165 -16.49 18.20 -9.32
N LEU A 166 -16.51 17.67 -8.09
CA LEU A 166 -15.29 17.44 -7.31
C LEU A 166 -14.36 16.45 -8.02
N ALA A 167 -14.90 15.29 -8.41
CA ALA A 167 -14.11 14.26 -9.08
C ALA A 167 -13.51 14.78 -10.40
N ALA A 168 -14.29 15.50 -11.21
CA ALA A 168 -13.80 16.08 -12.45
C ALA A 168 -12.70 17.13 -12.21
N ALA A 169 -12.88 18.03 -11.23
CA ALA A 169 -11.92 19.07 -10.90
C ALA A 169 -10.59 18.50 -10.36
N ARG A 170 -10.62 17.35 -9.68
CA ARG A 170 -9.45 16.72 -9.06
C ARG A 170 -8.85 15.57 -9.87
N GLN A 171 -9.41 15.24 -11.02
CA GLN A 171 -8.96 14.09 -11.82
C GLN A 171 -7.48 14.20 -12.23
N GLY A 172 -7.04 15.37 -12.71
CA GLY A 172 -5.62 15.56 -13.08
C GLY A 172 -4.67 15.43 -11.89
N ALA A 173 -5.09 15.89 -10.71
CA ALA A 173 -4.32 15.75 -9.47
C ALA A 173 -4.25 14.28 -9.01
N MET A 174 -5.34 13.54 -9.15
CA MET A 174 -5.41 12.09 -8.92
C MET A 174 -4.43 11.34 -9.85
N ASP A 175 -4.43 11.66 -11.15
CA ASP A 175 -3.52 11.05 -12.13
C ASP A 175 -2.03 11.32 -11.80
N ASP A 176 -1.69 12.56 -11.46
CA ASP A 176 -0.32 12.95 -11.12
C ASP A 176 0.17 12.29 -9.82
N ALA A 177 -0.69 12.23 -8.80
CA ALA A 177 -0.36 11.60 -7.52
C ALA A 177 -0.19 10.07 -7.67
N VAL A 178 -1.09 9.41 -8.41
CA VAL A 178 -0.98 7.98 -8.74
C VAL A 178 0.28 7.69 -9.54
N THR A 179 0.63 8.55 -10.52
CA THR A 179 1.86 8.42 -11.31
C THR A 179 3.10 8.44 -10.42
N LEU A 180 3.14 9.33 -9.42
CA LEU A 180 4.23 9.36 -8.46
C LEU A 180 4.29 8.09 -7.61
N MET A 181 3.17 7.61 -7.10
CA MET A 181 3.12 6.38 -6.30
C MET A 181 3.57 5.16 -7.11
N GLN A 182 3.14 5.05 -8.37
CA GLN A 182 3.61 4.01 -9.28
C GLN A 182 5.11 4.13 -9.55
N ALA A 183 5.65 5.33 -9.68
CA ALA A 183 7.08 5.53 -9.86
C ALA A 183 7.89 5.19 -8.59
N VAL A 184 7.35 5.44 -7.40
CA VAL A 184 7.95 5.06 -6.10
C VAL A 184 8.03 3.54 -5.99
N VAL A 185 6.96 2.82 -6.30
CA VAL A 185 6.96 1.35 -6.36
C VAL A 185 7.86 0.85 -7.49
N GLY A 186 7.86 1.54 -8.62
CA GLY A 186 8.56 1.16 -9.85
C GLY A 186 7.57 0.72 -10.93
N PHE A 187 7.21 1.61 -11.86
CA PHE A 187 6.37 1.23 -12.99
C PHE A 187 7.04 0.14 -13.84
N ASP A 188 8.35 0.29 -14.06
CA ASP A 188 9.23 -0.72 -14.64
C ASP A 188 9.91 -1.55 -13.56
N ALA A 189 10.16 -2.83 -13.83
CA ALA A 189 10.85 -3.75 -12.91
C ALA A 189 12.28 -3.31 -12.52
N ARG A 190 12.81 -2.28 -13.20
CA ARG A 190 14.16 -1.76 -13.04
C ARG A 190 14.24 -0.41 -12.33
N SER A 191 13.11 0.18 -11.93
CA SER A 191 13.02 1.49 -11.26
C SER A 191 12.32 1.40 -9.91
N GLY A 192 12.39 2.47 -9.12
CA GLY A 192 11.77 2.58 -7.80
C GLY A 192 12.17 1.45 -6.85
N LEU A 193 11.23 1.05 -6.00
CA LEU A 193 11.39 -0.06 -5.07
C LEU A 193 11.69 -1.39 -5.80
N ARG A 194 10.95 -1.72 -6.87
CA ARG A 194 11.11 -2.97 -7.64
C ARG A 194 12.53 -3.13 -8.18
N GLY A 195 13.09 -2.08 -8.77
CA GLY A 195 14.47 -2.09 -9.26
C GLY A 195 15.49 -2.31 -8.15
N VAL A 196 15.28 -1.72 -6.97
CA VAL A 196 16.16 -1.94 -5.82
C VAL A 196 16.05 -3.39 -5.33
N LEU A 197 14.84 -3.92 -5.15
CA LEU A 197 14.62 -5.30 -4.71
C LEU A 197 15.20 -6.31 -5.71
N ALA A 198 15.05 -6.08 -7.02
CA ALA A 198 15.67 -6.89 -8.05
C ALA A 198 17.21 -6.88 -7.93
N GLN A 199 17.82 -5.70 -7.75
CA GLN A 199 19.27 -5.58 -7.55
C GLN A 199 19.73 -6.29 -6.26
N ARG A 200 18.95 -6.21 -5.17
CA ARG A 200 19.24 -6.93 -3.92
C ARG A 200 19.21 -8.43 -4.13
N HIS A 201 18.18 -8.91 -4.80
CA HIS A 201 18.03 -10.32 -5.12
C HIS A 201 19.18 -10.83 -6.00
N GLU A 202 19.56 -10.09 -7.06
CA GLU A 202 20.71 -10.40 -7.90
C GLU A 202 22.02 -10.45 -7.10
N ALA A 203 22.24 -9.50 -6.19
CA ALA A 203 23.42 -9.46 -5.33
C ALA A 203 23.48 -10.63 -4.34
N TRP A 204 22.32 -11.06 -3.81
CA TRP A 204 22.19 -12.25 -2.98
C TRP A 204 22.52 -13.52 -3.77
N GLN A 205 21.95 -13.69 -4.97
CA GLN A 205 22.26 -14.82 -5.85
C GLN A 205 23.74 -14.87 -6.24
N ALA A 206 24.36 -13.71 -6.49
CA ALA A 206 25.78 -13.63 -6.80
C ALA A 206 26.64 -14.06 -5.60
N ALA A 207 26.29 -13.65 -4.38
CA ALA A 207 26.97 -14.09 -3.16
C ALA A 207 26.85 -15.61 -2.96
N GLN A 208 25.68 -16.18 -3.25
CA GLN A 208 25.47 -17.62 -3.21
C GLN A 208 26.37 -18.37 -4.20
N ARG A 209 26.43 -17.93 -5.47
CA ARG A 209 27.33 -18.52 -6.47
C ARG A 209 28.79 -18.41 -6.03
N GLY A 210 29.18 -17.30 -5.41
CA GLY A 210 30.52 -17.09 -4.85
C GLY A 210 30.89 -18.10 -3.77
N VAL A 211 29.96 -18.42 -2.84
CA VAL A 211 30.20 -19.45 -1.80
C VAL A 211 30.41 -20.83 -2.45
N LEU A 212 29.57 -21.21 -3.41
CA LEU A 212 29.70 -22.50 -4.11
C LEU A 212 31.01 -22.60 -4.90
N ALA A 213 31.47 -21.50 -5.51
CA ALA A 213 32.71 -21.43 -6.27
C ALA A 213 33.97 -21.34 -5.40
N SER A 214 33.85 -20.90 -4.14
CA SER A 214 35.00 -20.64 -3.26
C SER A 214 35.81 -21.89 -2.87
N GLY A 215 35.32 -23.09 -3.18
CA GLY A 215 36.04 -24.35 -2.96
C GLY A 215 36.32 -24.68 -1.48
N ARG A 216 35.80 -23.89 -0.54
CA ARG A 216 35.87 -24.17 0.90
C ARG A 216 35.14 -25.48 1.18
N THR A 217 35.80 -26.41 1.86
CA THR A 217 35.18 -27.65 2.35
C THR A 217 34.20 -27.32 3.47
N LEU A 218 32.99 -26.88 3.10
CA LEU A 218 31.84 -26.92 3.98
C LEU A 218 31.58 -28.38 4.36
N THR A 219 31.37 -28.63 5.65
CA THR A 219 30.91 -29.94 6.12
C THR A 219 29.58 -30.30 5.43
N PRO A 220 29.25 -31.60 5.30
CA PRO A 220 27.99 -32.02 4.69
C PRO A 220 26.75 -31.37 5.33
N SER A 221 26.75 -31.18 6.66
CA SER A 221 25.67 -30.53 7.41
C SER A 221 25.55 -29.04 7.11
N GLU A 222 26.67 -28.32 7.02
CA GLU A 222 26.67 -26.89 6.63
C GLU A 222 26.20 -26.69 5.20
N ARG A 223 26.55 -27.61 4.30
CA ARG A 223 26.09 -27.59 2.91
C ARG A 223 24.60 -27.88 2.81
N MET A 224 24.07 -28.85 3.57
CA MET A 224 22.64 -29.11 3.65
C MET A 224 21.88 -27.93 4.27
N ALA A 225 22.39 -27.32 5.34
CA ALA A 225 21.76 -26.19 6.01
C ALA A 225 21.77 -24.92 5.13
N LEU A 226 22.83 -24.73 4.33
CA LEU A 226 22.90 -23.68 3.31
C LEU A 226 21.91 -23.97 2.16
N TRP A 227 21.90 -25.20 1.65
CA TRP A 227 21.00 -25.63 0.58
C TRP A 227 19.52 -25.51 0.99
N ASN A 228 19.14 -25.98 2.18
CA ASN A 228 17.77 -25.89 2.67
C ASN A 228 17.33 -24.43 2.89
N ARG A 229 18.23 -23.56 3.38
CA ARG A 229 17.95 -22.11 3.46
C ARG A 229 17.77 -21.49 2.07
N VAL A 230 18.59 -21.88 1.11
CA VAL A 230 18.48 -21.44 -0.29
C VAL A 230 17.17 -21.92 -0.92
N GLN A 231 16.81 -23.18 -0.74
CA GLN A 231 15.57 -23.74 -1.32
C GLN A 231 14.33 -23.12 -0.68
N ALA A 232 14.35 -22.87 0.64
CA ALA A 232 13.28 -22.12 1.30
C ALA A 232 13.16 -20.68 0.77
N ALA A 233 14.28 -20.04 0.43
CA ALA A 233 14.29 -18.68 -0.13
C ALA A 233 13.90 -18.62 -1.61
N LEU A 234 14.20 -19.66 -2.41
CA LEU A 234 13.80 -19.79 -3.83
C LEU A 234 12.36 -20.26 -4.02
N ALA A 235 11.81 -20.98 -3.04
CA ALA A 235 10.40 -21.39 -3.04
C ALA A 235 9.44 -20.23 -2.74
N ALA A 236 9.94 -19.14 -2.15
CA ALA A 236 9.20 -17.89 -2.03
C ALA A 236 9.25 -17.16 -3.39
N ASP A 237 8.09 -16.77 -3.91
CA ASP A 237 7.89 -16.14 -5.23
C ASP A 237 8.94 -15.08 -5.61
N GLY A 238 9.08 -14.87 -6.92
CA GLY A 238 9.94 -13.82 -7.46
C GLY A 238 9.64 -12.45 -6.81
N PRO A 239 10.66 -11.62 -6.55
CA PRO A 239 10.58 -10.41 -5.71
C PRO A 239 9.55 -9.36 -6.11
N ASP A 240 9.00 -9.51 -7.32
CA ASP A 240 8.42 -8.45 -8.09
C ASP A 240 6.89 -8.51 -8.13
N LEU A 241 6.30 -9.69 -7.93
CA LEU A 241 4.89 -9.90 -8.21
C LEU A 241 3.96 -9.06 -7.31
N PRO A 242 4.14 -9.02 -5.97
CA PRO A 242 3.31 -8.17 -5.12
C PRO A 242 3.44 -6.67 -5.46
N ALA A 243 4.65 -6.20 -5.74
CA ALA A 243 4.89 -4.80 -6.09
C ALA A 243 4.30 -4.45 -7.47
N ALA A 244 4.41 -5.35 -8.45
CA ALA A 244 3.83 -5.16 -9.78
C ALA A 244 2.29 -5.13 -9.74
N GLU A 245 1.67 -5.96 -8.89
CA GLU A 245 0.21 -5.89 -8.70
C GLU A 245 -0.22 -4.63 -7.95
N LEU A 246 0.60 -4.09 -7.03
CA LEU A 246 0.30 -2.78 -6.44
C LEU A 246 0.32 -1.66 -7.50
N VAL A 247 1.26 -1.67 -8.45
CA VAL A 247 1.29 -0.71 -9.56
C VAL A 247 0.00 -0.80 -10.39
N ARG A 248 -0.51 -2.01 -10.63
CA ARG A 248 -1.78 -2.24 -11.33
C ARG A 248 -2.98 -1.75 -10.52
N LEU A 249 -2.98 -1.99 -9.21
CA LEU A 249 -4.01 -1.47 -8.32
C LEU A 249 -4.05 0.06 -8.34
N PHE A 250 -2.88 0.71 -8.30
CA PHE A 250 -2.79 2.16 -8.42
C PHE A 250 -3.29 2.66 -9.76
N ALA A 251 -3.04 1.94 -10.86
CA ALA A 251 -3.58 2.31 -12.18
C ALA A 251 -5.13 2.29 -12.22
N ALA A 252 -5.76 1.52 -11.32
CA ALA A 252 -7.22 1.45 -11.22
C ALA A 252 -7.82 2.57 -10.34
N LEU A 253 -7.01 3.33 -9.58
CA LEU A 253 -7.50 4.41 -8.73
C LEU A 253 -8.08 5.60 -9.52
N PRO A 254 -7.42 6.15 -10.57
CA PRO A 254 -8.00 7.27 -11.31
C PRO A 254 -9.34 6.97 -12.02
N PRO A 255 -9.54 5.82 -12.70
CA PRO A 255 -10.85 5.50 -13.25
C PRO A 255 -11.88 5.21 -12.15
N ALA A 256 -11.48 4.63 -11.01
CA ALA A 256 -12.37 4.46 -9.86
C ALA A 256 -12.81 5.81 -9.28
N HIS A 257 -11.90 6.78 -9.19
CA HIS A 257 -12.19 8.13 -8.75
C HIS A 257 -13.20 8.82 -9.66
N ALA A 258 -13.01 8.76 -10.98
CA ALA A 258 -13.98 9.27 -11.94
C ALA A 258 -15.35 8.58 -11.82
N ALA A 259 -15.35 7.25 -11.67
CA ALA A 259 -16.57 6.46 -11.48
C ALA A 259 -17.31 6.81 -10.18
N ALA A 260 -16.59 7.14 -9.11
CA ALA A 260 -17.19 7.58 -7.85
C ALA A 260 -17.97 8.89 -8.04
N GLY A 261 -17.40 9.86 -8.76
CA GLY A 261 -18.09 11.11 -9.08
C GLY A 261 -19.30 10.91 -10.00
N ALA A 262 -19.19 10.01 -10.98
CA ALA A 262 -20.26 9.70 -11.94
C ALA A 262 -21.36 8.80 -11.37
N GLY A 263 -21.16 8.19 -10.19
CA GLY A 263 -22.06 7.16 -9.68
C GLY A 263 -22.07 5.89 -10.55
N ASP A 264 -20.94 5.56 -11.18
CA ASP A 264 -20.82 4.41 -12.08
C ASP A 264 -20.48 3.12 -11.32
N ALA A 265 -21.43 2.18 -11.32
CA ALA A 265 -21.27 0.87 -10.70
C ALA A 265 -20.26 -0.03 -11.43
N ALA A 266 -20.08 0.14 -12.75
CA ALA A 266 -19.12 -0.65 -13.52
C ALA A 266 -17.67 -0.31 -13.13
N GLY A 267 -17.36 0.99 -12.97
CA GLY A 267 -16.08 1.43 -12.44
C GLY A 267 -15.80 0.92 -11.02
N ALA A 268 -16.81 0.88 -10.14
CA ALA A 268 -16.67 0.30 -8.81
C ALA A 268 -16.33 -1.21 -8.86
N ALA A 269 -17.01 -1.96 -9.74
CA ALA A 269 -16.75 -3.40 -9.92
C ALA A 269 -15.35 -3.66 -10.52
N ALA A 270 -14.89 -2.82 -11.45
CA ALA A 270 -13.56 -2.92 -12.02
C ALA A 270 -12.47 -2.70 -10.95
N PHE A 271 -12.65 -1.73 -10.06
CA PHE A 271 -11.71 -1.47 -8.97
C PHE A 271 -11.70 -2.60 -7.93
N GLU A 272 -12.87 -3.13 -7.60
CA GLU A 272 -13.00 -4.31 -6.73
C GLU A 272 -12.26 -5.53 -7.31
N ALA A 273 -12.39 -5.79 -8.61
CA ALA A 273 -11.67 -6.87 -9.28
C ALA A 273 -10.15 -6.68 -9.21
N ALA A 274 -9.66 -5.44 -9.39
CA ALA A 274 -8.24 -5.12 -9.25
C ALA A 274 -7.74 -5.36 -7.82
N LEU A 275 -8.52 -4.94 -6.81
CA LEU A 275 -8.19 -5.16 -5.40
C LEU A 275 -8.20 -6.65 -5.04
N ALA A 276 -9.21 -7.40 -5.48
CA ALA A 276 -9.30 -8.84 -5.24
C ALA A 276 -8.11 -9.59 -5.85
N ARG A 277 -7.70 -9.22 -7.06
CA ARG A 277 -6.49 -9.75 -7.70
C ARG A 277 -5.24 -9.49 -6.86
N PHE A 278 -5.05 -8.24 -6.42
CA PHE A 278 -3.89 -7.87 -5.59
C PHE A 278 -3.88 -8.63 -4.25
N GLN A 279 -5.02 -8.73 -3.59
CA GLN A 279 -5.16 -9.48 -2.33
C GLN A 279 -4.88 -10.98 -2.52
N GLY A 280 -5.29 -11.56 -3.65
CA GLY A 280 -4.96 -12.94 -4.01
C GLY A 280 -3.46 -13.18 -4.10
N VAL A 281 -2.72 -12.26 -4.73
CA VAL A 281 -1.25 -12.32 -4.80
C VAL A 281 -0.61 -12.13 -3.43
N LEU A 282 -1.10 -11.20 -2.61
CA LEU A 282 -0.59 -11.03 -1.24
C LEU A 282 -0.83 -12.24 -0.34
N ALA A 283 -1.93 -12.96 -0.55
CA ALA A 283 -2.22 -14.18 0.20
C ALA A 283 -1.26 -15.33 -0.20
N GLN A 284 -0.85 -15.39 -1.46
CA GLN A 284 0.11 -16.39 -1.97
C GLN A 284 1.55 -16.09 -1.53
N ALA A 285 1.90 -14.81 -1.38
CA ALA A 285 3.23 -14.38 -0.98
C ALA A 285 3.54 -14.57 0.53
N ARG A 286 2.58 -15.00 1.34
CA ARG A 286 2.73 -15.22 2.79
C ARG A 286 3.18 -16.64 3.11
#